data_AF-A0A197SUT2-F1
#
_entry.id   AF-A0A197SUT2-F1
#
_cell.length_a   1.000
_cell.length_b   1.000
_cell.length_c   1.000
_cell.angle_alpha   90.00
_cell.angle_beta   90.00
_cell.angle_gamma   90.00
#
_symmetry.space_group_name_H-M   'P 1'
#
loop_
_entity.id
_entity.type
_entity.pdbx_description
1 polymer ?
#
loop_
_entity_poly.entity_id
_entity_poly.type
_entity_poly.pdbx_seq_one_letter_code
_entity_poly.pdbx_strand_id
1 'polypeptide(L)'
;MRAALAEHRGDVDAATAALVKRAIPDAMRLLDETRKGARYDIIAHPWIPDVLRKQTAKGADQIWEARPKWTRHELPPGEHEVTALDINGAYLSALKTHLPLGQLEHSTGFAHDRRRAGVHLITPPVWEHEDVLPNPIGNRDEPGPLWVTEPTLRLLQRLSGPKYGLCEPPEIHESFTSGATENLLEKFRIALKDARDAALADGDEVTLEYVKAMYSKFVSTMGESNYNRELYRPDWMHIIRSQAFANLWMKAYKAHDEGLAVVRAMGTDELHVIGDWRGVFAEGRGVTEVKVKDTYTAGVDAVVAGEEG
;
A
#
# COMPACT_ATOMS: atom_id res chain seq x y z
N MET A 1 -10.35 6.75 -24.90
CA MET A 1 -9.43 5.88 -25.65
C MET A 1 -9.61 6.00 -27.17
N ARG A 2 -10.73 5.54 -27.77
CA ARG A 2 -10.87 5.50 -29.25
C ARG A 2 -10.61 6.85 -29.94
N ALA A 3 -11.07 7.95 -29.36
CA ALA A 3 -10.80 9.29 -29.85
C ALA A 3 -9.31 9.67 -29.81
N ALA A 4 -8.58 9.28 -28.75
CA ALA A 4 -7.14 9.57 -28.62
C ALA A 4 -6.30 8.73 -29.61
N LEU A 5 -6.64 7.45 -29.81
CA LEU A 5 -6.00 6.64 -30.84
C LEU A 5 -6.26 7.19 -32.25
N ALA A 6 -7.49 7.65 -32.53
CA ALA A 6 -7.81 8.28 -33.80
C ALA A 6 -7.05 9.61 -34.01
N GLU A 7 -6.98 10.45 -32.97
CA GLU A 7 -6.24 11.73 -32.97
C GLU A 7 -4.75 11.52 -33.25
N HIS A 8 -4.16 10.49 -32.66
CA HIS A 8 -2.76 10.12 -32.85
C HIS A 8 -2.53 9.10 -33.97
N ARG A 9 -3.50 8.92 -34.89
CA ARG A 9 -3.39 8.08 -36.10
C ARG A 9 -2.95 6.63 -35.81
N GLY A 10 -3.36 6.07 -34.68
CA GLY A 10 -3.01 4.71 -34.25
C GLY A 10 -1.67 4.60 -33.52
N ASP A 11 -0.97 5.70 -33.27
CA ASP A 11 0.23 5.70 -32.43
C ASP A 11 -0.16 5.48 -30.95
N VAL A 12 0.11 4.27 -30.49
CA VAL A 12 -0.20 3.77 -29.14
C VAL A 12 0.55 4.55 -28.07
N ASP A 13 1.82 4.88 -28.29
CA ASP A 13 2.65 5.58 -27.32
C ASP A 13 2.20 7.03 -27.18
N ALA A 14 1.96 7.71 -28.31
CA ALA A 14 1.48 9.08 -28.31
C ALA A 14 0.08 9.20 -27.69
N ALA A 15 -0.84 8.27 -28.01
CA ALA A 15 -2.18 8.23 -27.42
C ALA A 15 -2.13 7.97 -25.91
N THR A 16 -1.27 7.05 -25.47
CA THR A 16 -1.06 6.76 -24.05
C THR A 16 -0.51 7.98 -23.32
N ALA A 17 0.52 8.63 -23.86
CA ALA A 17 1.10 9.83 -23.26
C ALA A 17 0.08 10.98 -23.13
N ALA A 18 -0.79 11.18 -24.13
CA ALA A 18 -1.85 12.18 -24.09
C ALA A 18 -2.90 11.87 -23.02
N LEU A 19 -3.32 10.61 -22.90
CA LEU A 19 -4.26 10.15 -21.86
C LEU A 19 -3.66 10.29 -20.46
N VAL A 20 -2.41 9.87 -20.27
CA VAL A 20 -1.70 9.96 -18.99
C VAL A 20 -1.59 11.40 -18.48
N LYS A 21 -1.53 12.41 -19.36
CA LYS A 21 -1.58 13.84 -18.97
C LYS A 21 -2.93 14.25 -18.40
N ARG A 22 -4.01 13.61 -18.82
CA ARG A 22 -5.39 13.86 -18.36
C ARG A 22 -5.82 13.01 -17.17
N ALA A 23 -4.97 12.08 -16.72
CA ALA A 23 -5.32 11.11 -15.69
C ALA A 23 -5.84 11.74 -14.38
N ILE A 24 -5.28 12.88 -13.94
CA ILE A 24 -5.74 13.57 -12.72
C ILE A 24 -7.13 14.18 -12.90
N PRO A 25 -7.37 15.10 -13.87
CA PRO A 25 -8.69 15.71 -14.02
C PRO A 25 -9.78 14.68 -14.35
N ASP A 26 -9.45 13.62 -15.10
CA ASP A 26 -10.43 12.57 -15.39
C ASP A 26 -10.66 11.65 -14.18
N ALA A 27 -9.67 11.46 -13.29
CA ALA A 27 -9.89 10.78 -12.00
C ALA A 27 -10.76 11.60 -11.05
N MET A 28 -10.57 12.91 -10.96
CA MET A 28 -11.42 13.80 -10.16
C MET A 28 -12.85 13.82 -10.68
N ARG A 29 -13.04 13.93 -12.00
CA ARG A 29 -14.36 13.82 -12.62
C ARG A 29 -15.03 12.48 -12.32
N LEU A 30 -14.30 11.37 -12.41
CA LEU A 30 -14.83 10.05 -12.08
C LEU A 30 -15.20 9.95 -10.59
N LEU A 31 -14.39 10.53 -9.70
CA LEU A 31 -14.69 10.60 -8.27
C LEU A 31 -16.02 11.34 -8.04
N ASP A 32 -16.22 12.50 -8.66
CA ASP A 32 -17.46 13.28 -8.54
C ASP A 32 -18.68 12.50 -9.05
N GLU A 33 -18.57 11.88 -10.22
CA GLU A 33 -19.65 11.07 -10.80
C GLU A 33 -20.03 9.89 -9.90
N THR A 34 -19.03 9.16 -9.38
CA THR A 34 -19.26 8.00 -8.51
C THR A 34 -19.86 8.37 -7.16
N ARG A 35 -19.79 9.65 -6.79
CA ARG A 35 -20.28 10.18 -5.52
C ARG A 35 -21.61 10.91 -5.60
N LYS A 36 -22.24 11.00 -6.77
CA LYS A 36 -23.63 11.50 -6.87
C LYS A 36 -24.54 10.67 -5.96
N GLY A 37 -25.22 11.36 -5.03
CA GLY A 37 -26.08 10.73 -4.02
C GLY A 37 -25.34 9.99 -2.89
N ALA A 38 -24.03 10.24 -2.70
CA ALA A 38 -23.29 9.71 -1.55
C ALA A 38 -23.81 10.30 -0.23
N ARG A 39 -23.70 9.51 0.85
CA ARG A 39 -24.17 9.90 2.18
C ARG A 39 -23.34 11.02 2.83
N TYR A 40 -22.05 11.08 2.53
CA TYR A 40 -21.10 12.00 3.16
C TYR A 40 -20.39 12.79 2.08
N ASP A 41 -20.28 14.10 2.22
CA ASP A 41 -19.48 14.96 1.34
C ASP A 41 -17.97 14.84 1.61
N ILE A 42 -17.15 15.15 0.60
CA ILE A 42 -15.70 15.28 0.81
C ILE A 42 -15.43 16.70 1.28
N ILE A 43 -14.89 16.83 2.49
CA ILE A 43 -14.20 18.07 2.86
C ILE A 43 -12.86 18.04 2.14
N ALA A 44 -12.76 18.76 1.04
CA ALA A 44 -11.59 18.76 0.16
C ALA A 44 -10.38 19.48 0.77
N HIS A 45 -10.61 20.49 1.61
CA HIS A 45 -9.58 21.31 2.25
C HIS A 45 -9.87 21.48 3.75
N PRO A 46 -9.78 20.41 4.56
CA PRO A 46 -9.93 20.54 6.00
C PRO A 46 -8.72 21.28 6.59
N TRP A 47 -8.87 21.77 7.83
CA TRP A 47 -7.70 22.17 8.61
C TRP A 47 -6.79 20.95 8.82
N ILE A 48 -5.49 21.14 8.58
CA ILE A 48 -4.47 20.09 8.69
C ILE A 48 -3.61 20.32 9.94
N PRO A 49 -3.48 19.33 10.85
CA PRO A 49 -2.54 19.36 11.97
C PRO A 49 -1.09 19.53 11.53
N ASP A 50 -0.25 20.14 12.36
CA ASP A 50 1.16 20.42 11.99
C ASP A 50 2.00 19.17 11.72
N VAL A 51 1.66 18.03 12.31
CA VAL A 51 2.30 16.73 12.03
C VAL A 51 2.12 16.27 10.57
N LEU A 52 1.05 16.71 9.91
CA LEU A 52 0.76 16.41 8.51
C LEU A 52 1.25 17.50 7.55
N ARG A 53 1.90 18.55 8.07
CA ARG A 53 2.50 19.62 7.25
C ARG A 53 3.99 19.39 7.12
N LYS A 54 4.52 19.59 5.92
CA LYS A 54 5.97 19.63 5.74
C LYS A 54 6.55 20.83 6.48
N GLN A 55 7.43 20.56 7.45
CA GLN A 55 8.10 21.60 8.22
C GLN A 55 9.07 22.42 7.37
N THR A 56 9.63 21.82 6.31
CA THR A 56 10.42 22.51 5.30
C THR A 56 10.19 21.86 3.92
N ALA A 57 10.43 22.61 2.84
CA ALA A 57 10.26 22.10 1.46
C ALA A 57 11.12 20.84 1.13
N LYS A 58 12.20 20.62 1.90
CA LYS A 58 13.09 19.44 1.77
C LYS A 58 13.07 18.54 3.01
N GLY A 59 12.21 18.83 4.00
CA GLY A 59 12.13 18.08 5.24
C GLY A 59 11.43 16.74 5.05
N ALA A 60 11.78 15.78 5.89
CA ALA A 60 11.06 14.52 5.97
C ALA A 60 9.64 14.76 6.51
N ASP A 61 8.67 13.97 6.05
CA ASP A 61 7.35 13.91 6.65
C ASP A 61 7.48 13.34 8.08
N GLN A 62 6.69 13.85 9.02
CA GLN A 62 6.66 13.27 10.38
C GLN A 62 5.89 11.95 10.42
N ILE A 63 5.04 11.71 9.42
CA ILE A 63 4.23 10.51 9.31
C ILE A 63 5.08 9.36 8.77
N TRP A 64 5.20 8.32 9.58
CA TRP A 64 5.85 7.08 9.22
C TRP A 64 4.85 6.13 8.54
N GLU A 65 5.00 5.95 7.23
CA GLU A 65 4.10 5.10 6.43
C GLU A 65 4.40 3.59 6.58
N ALA A 66 5.47 3.20 7.27
CA ALA A 66 5.89 1.80 7.43
C ALA A 66 6.18 1.07 6.10
N ARG A 67 6.89 1.74 5.18
CA ARG A 67 7.28 1.17 3.89
C ARG A 67 8.17 -0.08 4.08
N PRO A 68 7.80 -1.24 3.51
CA PRO A 68 8.62 -2.44 3.54
C PRO A 68 9.95 -2.23 2.80
N LYS A 69 11.03 -2.57 3.50
CA LYS A 69 12.39 -2.66 2.97
C LYS A 69 13.13 -3.71 3.80
N TRP A 70 12.77 -4.97 3.59
CA TRP A 70 13.30 -6.09 4.38
C TRP A 70 13.80 -7.20 3.47
N THR A 71 14.95 -7.75 3.82
CA THR A 71 15.51 -8.97 3.24
C THR A 71 15.88 -9.88 4.40
N ARG A 72 15.48 -11.15 4.30
CA ARG A 72 15.84 -12.19 5.26
C ARG A 72 17.36 -12.27 5.39
N HIS A 73 17.85 -12.26 6.63
CA HIS A 73 19.28 -12.30 6.92
C HIS A 73 19.90 -13.66 6.57
N GLU A 74 19.22 -14.74 6.97
CA GLU A 74 19.68 -16.11 6.74
C GLU A 74 18.64 -16.91 5.95
N LEU A 75 19.05 -17.43 4.80
CA LEU A 75 18.22 -18.35 4.03
C LEU A 75 18.21 -19.75 4.66
N PRO A 76 17.16 -20.56 4.41
CA PRO A 76 17.22 -21.98 4.72
C PRO A 76 18.48 -22.63 4.11
N PRO A 77 19.07 -23.67 4.74
CA PRO A 77 20.26 -24.34 4.20
C PRO A 77 20.04 -24.88 2.78
N GLY A 78 21.08 -24.85 1.95
CA GLY A 78 21.07 -25.34 0.57
C GLY A 78 20.91 -24.24 -0.49
N GLU A 79 20.99 -24.65 -1.74
CA GLU A 79 20.70 -23.80 -2.90
C GLU A 79 19.20 -23.79 -3.20
N HIS A 80 18.61 -22.59 -3.33
CA HIS A 80 17.17 -22.40 -3.51
C HIS A 80 16.86 -21.54 -4.72
N GLU A 81 15.81 -21.92 -5.45
CA GLU A 81 15.17 -21.03 -6.42
C GLU A 81 14.25 -20.05 -5.70
N VAL A 82 14.53 -18.75 -5.85
CA VAL A 82 13.71 -17.66 -5.32
C VAL A 82 12.86 -17.09 -6.45
N THR A 83 11.55 -17.02 -6.23
CA THR A 83 10.63 -16.33 -7.15
C THR A 83 10.29 -14.94 -6.63
N ALA A 84 10.54 -13.91 -7.43
CA ALA A 84 10.06 -12.55 -7.18
C ALA A 84 8.65 -12.37 -7.75
N LEU A 85 7.69 -12.05 -6.90
CA LEU A 85 6.27 -11.83 -7.23
C LEU A 85 5.94 -10.33 -7.21
N ASP A 86 5.17 -9.90 -8.21
CA ASP A 86 4.63 -8.55 -8.33
C ASP A 86 3.12 -8.57 -8.00
N ILE A 87 2.72 -7.82 -6.98
CA ILE A 87 1.34 -7.70 -6.53
C ILE A 87 0.60 -6.68 -7.40
N ASN A 88 -0.37 -7.16 -8.18
CA ASN A 88 -1.11 -6.32 -9.10
C ASN A 88 -1.95 -5.25 -8.38
N GLY A 89 -1.86 -4.00 -8.85
CA GLY A 89 -2.79 -2.94 -8.47
C GLY A 89 -2.78 -2.60 -6.97
N ALA A 90 -1.60 -2.57 -6.33
CA ALA A 90 -1.46 -2.31 -4.90
C ALA A 90 -2.21 -1.04 -4.44
N TYR A 91 -2.03 0.10 -5.11
CA TYR A 91 -2.76 1.33 -4.78
C TYR A 91 -4.25 1.26 -5.08
N LEU A 92 -4.66 0.57 -6.15
CA LEU A 92 -6.08 0.37 -6.46
C LEU A 92 -6.76 -0.46 -5.36
N SER A 93 -6.10 -1.50 -4.86
CA SER A 93 -6.55 -2.27 -3.69
C SER A 93 -6.63 -1.42 -2.43
N ALA A 94 -5.62 -0.56 -2.22
CA ALA A 94 -5.49 0.28 -1.04
C ALA A 94 -6.53 1.41 -0.94
N LEU A 95 -7.23 1.75 -2.04
CA LEU A 95 -8.37 2.67 -1.99
C LEU A 95 -9.52 2.16 -1.10
N LYS A 96 -9.56 0.85 -0.82
CA LYS A 96 -10.43 0.27 0.19
C LYS A 96 -9.76 0.37 1.56
N THR A 97 -9.91 1.51 2.20
CA THR A 97 -9.35 1.80 3.53
C THR A 97 -10.22 2.79 4.29
N HIS A 98 -10.09 2.84 5.62
CA HIS A 98 -10.85 3.76 6.47
C HIS A 98 -10.32 5.19 6.28
N LEU A 99 -11.10 6.02 5.60
CA LEU A 99 -10.73 7.42 5.38
C LEU A 99 -11.48 8.36 6.32
N PRO A 100 -10.79 9.34 6.94
CA PRO A 100 -11.42 10.36 7.76
C PRO A 100 -12.37 11.22 6.91
N LEU A 101 -13.62 11.37 7.36
CA LEU A 101 -14.66 12.09 6.61
C LEU A 101 -14.45 13.61 6.63
N GLY A 102 -13.98 14.15 7.76
CA GLY A 102 -13.83 15.58 7.96
C GLY A 102 -12.55 15.97 8.69
N GLN A 103 -12.56 17.17 9.27
CA GLN A 103 -11.44 17.72 10.04
C GLN A 103 -11.03 16.77 11.17
N LEU A 104 -9.72 16.55 11.29
CA LEU A 104 -9.16 15.74 12.35
C LEU A 104 -9.22 16.48 13.68
N GLU A 105 -9.73 15.81 14.71
CA GLU A 105 -9.77 16.28 16.08
C GLU A 105 -8.65 15.62 16.87
N HIS A 106 -8.00 16.43 17.71
CA HIS A 106 -6.97 15.95 18.63
C HIS A 106 -7.60 15.24 19.81
N SER A 107 -7.05 14.10 20.19
CA SER A 107 -7.43 13.36 21.38
C SER A 107 -6.20 12.73 22.03
N THR A 108 -6.18 12.70 23.36
CA THR A 108 -5.17 11.99 24.16
C THR A 108 -5.79 10.76 24.83
N GLY A 109 -4.96 9.75 25.11
CA GLY A 109 -5.37 8.53 25.81
C GLY A 109 -5.04 7.25 25.04
N PHE A 110 -4.98 6.14 25.77
CA PHE A 110 -4.47 4.85 25.27
C PHE A 110 -5.48 4.01 24.48
N ALA A 111 -6.70 4.51 24.26
CA ALA A 111 -7.77 3.74 23.63
C ALA A 111 -7.93 4.08 22.14
N HIS A 112 -8.03 3.05 21.31
CA HIS A 112 -8.36 3.19 19.89
C HIS A 112 -9.86 3.15 19.64
N ASP A 113 -10.40 4.15 18.92
CA ASP A 113 -11.78 4.13 18.43
C ASP A 113 -11.84 3.60 16.99
N ARG A 114 -12.38 2.39 16.85
CA ARG A 114 -12.51 1.68 15.57
C ARG A 114 -13.41 2.39 14.55
N ARG A 115 -14.24 3.36 14.96
CA ARG A 115 -15.12 4.15 14.08
C ARG A 115 -14.44 5.41 13.54
N ARG A 116 -13.22 5.70 14.00
CA ARG A 116 -12.43 6.87 13.59
C ARG A 116 -11.20 6.40 12.81
N ALA A 117 -10.65 7.32 12.04
CA ALA A 117 -9.38 7.12 11.33
C ALA A 117 -8.59 8.42 11.32
N GLY A 118 -7.27 8.29 11.19
CA GLY A 118 -6.36 9.42 11.06
C GLY A 118 -4.92 8.99 11.30
N VAL A 119 -4.23 9.75 12.14
CA VAL A 119 -2.83 9.51 12.53
C VAL A 119 -2.71 9.42 14.05
N HIS A 120 -1.75 8.61 14.51
CA HIS A 120 -1.57 8.24 15.91
C HIS A 120 -0.09 8.27 16.28
N LEU A 121 0.25 8.92 17.39
CA LEU A 121 1.57 8.79 17.99
C LEU A 121 1.57 7.52 18.83
N ILE A 122 2.44 6.56 18.48
CA ILE A 122 2.51 5.28 19.18
C ILE A 122 3.93 4.97 19.65
N THR A 123 4.06 4.22 20.74
CA THR A 123 5.24 3.38 20.96
C THR A 123 4.96 2.03 20.30
N PRO A 124 5.71 1.63 19.26
CA PRO A 124 5.53 0.33 18.63
C PRO A 124 6.04 -0.78 19.58
N PRO A 125 5.45 -1.98 19.53
CA PRO A 125 5.96 -3.11 20.30
C PRO A 125 7.32 -3.56 19.77
N VAL A 126 8.05 -4.31 20.61
CA VAL A 126 9.23 -5.05 20.15
C VAL A 126 8.80 -6.09 19.11
N TRP A 127 9.60 -6.24 18.06
CA TRP A 127 9.36 -7.21 17.00
C TRP A 127 10.47 -8.26 16.99
N GLU A 128 10.14 -9.49 17.36
CA GLU A 128 11.11 -10.58 17.57
C GLU A 128 11.19 -11.55 16.39
N HIS A 129 10.54 -11.23 15.26
CA HIS A 129 10.40 -12.13 14.11
C HIS A 129 11.19 -11.67 12.88
N GLU A 130 12.17 -10.79 13.03
CA GLU A 130 12.93 -10.20 11.92
C GLU A 130 13.73 -11.21 11.09
N ASP A 131 14.00 -12.39 11.65
CA ASP A 131 14.69 -13.49 10.96
C ASP A 131 13.80 -14.16 9.91
N VAL A 132 12.47 -14.06 10.04
CA VAL A 132 11.52 -14.79 9.19
C VAL A 132 10.46 -13.93 8.52
N LEU A 133 10.15 -12.77 9.09
CA LEU A 133 9.11 -11.86 8.63
C LEU A 133 9.56 -10.40 8.71
N PRO A 134 9.11 -9.54 7.77
CA PRO A 134 9.37 -8.11 7.84
C PRO A 134 8.72 -7.51 9.09
N ASN A 135 9.38 -6.52 9.69
CA ASN A 135 8.78 -5.71 10.75
C ASN A 135 7.54 -4.96 10.21
N PRO A 136 6.36 -5.02 10.85
CA PRO A 136 5.14 -4.34 10.40
C PRO A 136 5.25 -2.81 10.37
N ILE A 137 6.23 -2.23 11.08
CA ILE A 137 6.56 -0.81 10.94
C ILE A 137 7.64 -0.53 9.88
N GLY A 138 8.04 -1.50 9.06
CA GLY A 138 9.11 -1.32 8.08
C GLY A 138 10.50 -1.15 8.70
N ASN A 139 11.46 -0.67 7.91
CA ASN A 139 12.86 -0.54 8.36
C ASN A 139 13.08 0.80 9.07
N ARG A 140 13.19 0.77 10.40
CA ARG A 140 13.37 1.95 11.25
C ARG A 140 14.66 1.84 12.05
N ASP A 141 15.48 2.88 12.00
CA ASP A 141 16.76 2.91 12.71
C ASP A 141 16.63 3.49 14.13
N GLU A 142 15.80 4.53 14.30
CA GLU A 142 15.64 5.22 15.59
C GLU A 142 14.59 4.54 16.47
N PRO A 143 14.84 4.26 17.76
CA PRO A 143 13.82 3.75 18.68
C PRO A 143 12.86 4.87 19.16
N GLY A 144 11.80 4.49 19.88
CA GLY A 144 10.89 5.42 20.58
C GLY A 144 9.57 5.71 19.85
N PRO A 145 8.81 6.73 20.29
CA PRO A 145 7.50 7.04 19.70
C PRO A 145 7.60 7.53 18.25
N LEU A 146 6.58 7.22 17.44
CA LEU A 146 6.45 7.70 16.06
C LEU A 146 4.99 7.89 15.64
N TRP A 147 4.76 8.81 14.72
CA TRP A 147 3.44 9.02 14.12
C TRP A 147 3.18 8.01 13.02
N VAL A 148 2.17 7.18 13.20
CA VAL A 148 1.71 6.21 12.18
C VAL A 148 0.29 6.54 11.74
N THR A 149 -0.08 6.03 10.57
CA THR A 149 -1.46 6.12 10.06
C THR A 149 -2.34 4.98 10.58
N GLU A 150 -3.67 5.17 10.48
CA GLU A 150 -4.68 4.17 10.84
C GLU A 150 -4.41 2.73 10.32
N PRO A 151 -3.99 2.49 9.06
CA PRO A 151 -3.72 1.12 8.59
C PRO A 151 -2.58 0.41 9.34
N THR A 152 -1.51 1.14 9.68
CA THR A 152 -0.38 0.60 10.43
C THR A 152 -0.78 0.28 11.85
N LEU A 153 -1.53 1.17 12.52
CA LEU A 153 -2.07 0.91 13.86
C LEU A 153 -2.99 -0.32 13.86
N ARG A 154 -3.92 -0.42 12.91
CA ARG A 154 -4.82 -1.57 12.76
C ARG A 154 -4.07 -2.86 12.45
N LEU A 155 -2.97 -2.79 11.69
CA LEU A 155 -2.10 -3.94 11.45
C LEU A 155 -1.49 -4.39 12.77
N LEU A 156 -0.79 -3.53 13.50
CA LEU A 156 -0.17 -3.86 14.78
C LEU A 156 -1.16 -4.46 15.78
N GLN A 157 -2.33 -3.83 15.96
CA GLN A 157 -3.39 -4.36 16.84
C GLN A 157 -3.92 -5.72 16.38
N ARG A 158 -3.95 -5.97 15.07
CA ARG A 158 -4.34 -7.28 14.53
C ARG A 158 -3.28 -8.32 14.88
N LEU A 159 -2.00 -8.00 14.69
CA LEU A 159 -0.88 -8.90 14.95
C LEU A 159 -0.70 -9.21 16.44
N SER A 160 -1.04 -8.26 17.31
CA SER A 160 -1.07 -8.48 18.76
C SER A 160 -2.31 -9.22 19.24
N GLY A 161 -3.32 -9.39 18.39
CA GLY A 161 -4.56 -10.08 18.73
C GLY A 161 -4.35 -11.60 18.86
N PRO A 162 -5.25 -12.30 19.57
CA PRO A 162 -5.11 -13.73 19.89
C PRO A 162 -5.06 -14.66 18.69
N LYS A 163 -5.49 -14.19 17.51
CA LYS A 163 -5.37 -14.96 16.26
C LYS A 163 -3.93 -15.11 15.80
N TYR A 164 -3.09 -14.09 16.01
CA TYR A 164 -1.73 -14.02 15.47
C TYR A 164 -0.69 -14.10 16.59
N GLY A 165 -0.85 -13.31 17.66
CA GLY A 165 0.04 -13.33 18.83
C GLY A 165 1.51 -13.06 18.51
N LEU A 166 1.80 -12.21 17.52
CA LEU A 166 3.17 -11.98 17.02
C LEU A 166 3.90 -10.82 17.72
N CYS A 167 3.19 -10.00 18.49
CA CYS A 167 3.80 -8.89 19.23
C CYS A 167 2.84 -8.42 20.34
N GLU A 168 3.34 -7.59 21.25
CA GLU A 168 2.48 -6.87 22.19
C GLU A 168 1.62 -5.80 21.47
N PRO A 169 0.50 -5.35 22.06
CA PRO A 169 -0.25 -4.22 21.54
C PRO A 169 0.59 -2.93 21.53
N PRO A 170 0.50 -2.08 20.49
CA PRO A 170 1.16 -0.79 20.50
C PRO A 170 0.53 0.14 21.56
N GLU A 171 1.36 0.93 22.22
CA GLU A 171 0.89 1.97 23.14
C GLU A 171 0.52 3.23 22.34
N ILE A 172 -0.71 3.73 22.50
CA ILE A 172 -1.19 4.94 21.82
C ILE A 172 -1.08 6.12 22.79
N HIS A 173 -0.38 7.18 22.39
CA HIS A 173 -0.19 8.36 23.23
C HIS A 173 -1.23 9.44 22.94
N GLU A 174 -1.37 9.74 21.65
CA GLU A 174 -2.29 10.75 21.15
C GLU A 174 -2.69 10.46 19.70
N SER A 175 -3.74 11.12 19.23
CA SER A 175 -4.26 10.90 17.89
C SER A 175 -4.91 12.15 17.31
N PHE A 176 -4.82 12.29 16.00
CA PHE A 176 -5.63 13.23 15.22
C PHE A 176 -6.54 12.40 14.31
N THR A 177 -7.83 12.36 14.63
CA THR A 177 -8.78 11.48 13.92
C THR A 177 -10.11 12.16 13.65
N SER A 178 -10.86 11.67 12.67
CA SER A 178 -12.28 12.00 12.51
C SER A 178 -13.10 10.75 12.23
N GLY A 179 -14.44 10.87 12.29
CA GLY A 179 -15.31 9.76 11.91
C GLY A 179 -14.95 9.25 10.52
N ALA A 180 -14.91 7.93 10.34
CA ALA A 180 -14.31 7.33 9.15
C ALA A 180 -15.21 6.27 8.50
N THR A 181 -14.93 5.98 7.23
CA THR A 181 -15.58 4.91 6.49
C THR A 181 -14.67 4.30 5.44
N GLU A 182 -14.80 2.99 5.19
CA GLU A 182 -14.15 2.30 4.07
C GLU A 182 -14.84 2.54 2.74
N ASN A 183 -16.09 3.03 2.76
CA ASN A 183 -16.92 3.13 1.56
C ASN A 183 -16.71 4.42 0.78
N LEU A 184 -15.85 5.33 1.25
CA LEU A 184 -15.75 6.69 0.73
C LEU A 184 -15.30 6.72 -0.73
N LEU A 185 -14.36 5.85 -1.08
CA LEU A 185 -13.80 5.69 -2.42
C LEU A 185 -14.23 4.38 -3.09
N GLU A 186 -15.17 3.62 -2.51
CA GLU A 186 -15.46 2.26 -2.95
C GLU A 186 -16.05 2.22 -4.37
N LYS A 187 -17.00 3.12 -4.69
CA LYS A 187 -17.56 3.20 -6.06
C LYS A 187 -16.52 3.65 -7.08
N PHE A 188 -15.66 4.60 -6.72
CA PHE A 188 -14.53 5.04 -7.54
C PHE A 188 -13.54 3.90 -7.81
N ARG A 189 -13.19 3.15 -6.78
CA ARG A 189 -12.34 1.96 -6.85
C ARG A 189 -12.95 0.88 -7.74
N ILE A 190 -14.23 0.57 -7.58
CA ILE A 190 -14.94 -0.43 -8.41
C ILE A 190 -14.91 -0.01 -9.88
N ALA A 191 -15.24 1.25 -10.20
CA ALA A 191 -15.22 1.72 -11.58
C ALA A 191 -13.83 1.59 -12.25
N LEU A 192 -12.76 1.93 -11.51
CA LEU A 192 -11.38 1.75 -11.99
C LEU A 192 -11.00 0.27 -12.13
N LYS A 193 -11.41 -0.57 -11.18
CA LYS A 193 -11.18 -2.02 -11.24
C LYS A 193 -11.88 -2.63 -12.45
N ASP A 194 -13.15 -2.31 -12.67
CA ASP A 194 -13.92 -2.88 -13.77
C ASP A 194 -13.36 -2.43 -15.13
N ALA A 195 -12.96 -1.16 -15.25
CA ALA A 195 -12.27 -0.66 -16.44
C ALA A 195 -10.94 -1.37 -16.69
N ARG A 196 -10.18 -1.64 -15.62
CA ARG A 196 -8.91 -2.38 -15.69
C ARG A 196 -9.13 -3.84 -16.11
N ASP A 197 -10.11 -4.51 -15.52
CA ASP A 197 -10.41 -5.91 -15.81
C ASP A 197 -10.92 -6.09 -17.24
N ALA A 198 -11.78 -5.17 -17.72
CA ALA A 198 -12.19 -5.13 -19.13
C ALA A 198 -10.99 -4.93 -20.07
N ALA A 199 -10.09 -3.99 -19.75
CA ALA A 199 -8.89 -3.76 -20.55
C ALA A 199 -7.96 -4.99 -20.60
N LEU A 200 -7.86 -5.75 -19.50
CA LEU A 200 -7.10 -7.00 -19.47
C LEU A 200 -7.75 -8.09 -20.34
N ALA A 201 -9.09 -8.22 -20.30
CA ALA A 201 -9.82 -9.19 -21.12
C ALA A 201 -9.71 -8.88 -22.61
N ASP A 202 -9.70 -7.59 -22.97
CA ASP A 202 -9.65 -7.13 -24.36
C ASP A 202 -8.20 -6.97 -24.89
N GLY A 203 -7.17 -7.13 -24.05
CA GLY A 203 -5.79 -6.86 -24.42
C GLY A 203 -5.49 -5.38 -24.72
N ASP A 204 -6.25 -4.46 -24.12
CA ASP A 204 -6.13 -3.01 -24.33
C ASP A 204 -5.06 -2.39 -23.40
N GLU A 205 -3.82 -2.42 -23.87
CA GLU A 205 -2.67 -1.89 -23.13
C GLU A 205 -2.76 -0.37 -22.87
N VAL A 206 -3.36 0.39 -23.79
CA VAL A 206 -3.55 1.84 -23.65
C VAL A 206 -4.47 2.16 -22.48
N THR A 207 -5.61 1.48 -22.40
CA THR A 207 -6.56 1.68 -21.30
C THR A 207 -5.96 1.17 -19.98
N LEU A 208 -5.21 0.07 -20.00
CA LEU A 208 -4.55 -0.45 -18.81
C LEU A 208 -3.57 0.57 -18.20
N GLU A 209 -2.67 1.13 -19.01
CA GLU A 209 -1.71 2.14 -18.55
C GLU A 209 -2.40 3.45 -18.17
N TYR A 210 -3.47 3.83 -18.88
CA TYR A 210 -4.24 5.02 -18.53
C TYR A 210 -4.95 4.87 -17.17
N VAL A 211 -5.66 3.77 -16.92
CA VAL A 211 -6.33 3.50 -15.64
C VAL A 211 -5.30 3.41 -14.51
N LYS A 212 -4.14 2.78 -14.77
CA LYS A 212 -3.00 2.74 -13.84
C LYS A 212 -2.51 4.13 -13.47
N ALA A 213 -2.39 5.02 -14.46
CA ALA A 213 -2.02 6.40 -14.23
C ALA A 213 -3.08 7.17 -13.43
N MET A 214 -4.38 6.93 -13.66
CA MET A 214 -5.47 7.58 -12.93
C MET A 214 -5.36 7.33 -11.42
N TYR A 215 -5.35 6.07 -10.97
CA TYR A 215 -5.28 5.80 -9.52
C TYR A 215 -3.92 6.15 -8.91
N SER A 216 -2.82 5.90 -9.62
CA SER A 216 -1.47 6.19 -9.10
C SER A 216 -1.25 7.69 -8.90
N LYS A 217 -1.69 8.51 -9.86
CA LYS A 217 -1.57 9.97 -9.75
C LYS A 217 -2.60 10.56 -8.80
N PHE A 218 -3.81 10.01 -8.73
CA PHE A 218 -4.81 10.43 -7.74
C PHE A 218 -4.25 10.31 -6.31
N VAL A 219 -3.66 9.17 -5.97
CA VAL A 219 -3.01 8.95 -4.66
C VAL A 219 -1.80 9.86 -4.45
N SER A 220 -0.93 10.02 -5.44
CA SER A 220 0.29 10.82 -5.25
C SER A 220 0.06 12.33 -5.25
N THR A 221 -1.09 12.82 -5.72
CA THR A 221 -1.37 14.26 -5.86
C THR A 221 -2.40 14.82 -4.90
N MET A 222 -3.13 13.99 -4.14
CA MET A 222 -4.09 14.48 -3.14
C MET A 222 -3.44 15.03 -1.86
N GLY A 223 -2.12 14.93 -1.70
CA GLY A 223 -1.38 15.60 -0.62
C GLY A 223 -0.95 17.02 -1.00
N GLU A 224 0.31 17.36 -0.72
CA GLU A 224 0.91 18.61 -1.18
C GLU A 224 1.29 18.53 -2.66
N SER A 225 0.34 18.82 -3.56
CA SER A 225 0.58 18.90 -5.00
C SER A 225 -0.03 20.12 -5.65
N ASN A 226 0.71 20.74 -6.57
CA ASN A 226 0.17 21.80 -7.42
C ASN A 226 -0.70 21.27 -8.57
N TYR A 227 -0.69 19.96 -8.81
CA TYR A 227 -1.39 19.32 -9.93
C TYR A 227 -2.85 18.98 -9.61
N ASN A 228 -3.18 18.73 -8.34
CA ASN A 228 -4.54 18.50 -7.89
C ASN A 228 -4.92 19.57 -6.86
N ARG A 229 -5.61 20.61 -7.32
CA ARG A 229 -6.08 21.71 -6.47
C ARG A 229 -7.49 21.48 -5.93
N GLU A 230 -8.17 20.44 -6.42
CA GLU A 230 -9.56 20.12 -6.08
C GLU A 230 -9.66 19.25 -4.82
N LEU A 231 -8.56 18.60 -4.42
CA LEU A 231 -8.50 17.75 -3.25
C LEU A 231 -7.15 17.90 -2.53
N TYR A 232 -7.17 18.41 -1.30
CA TYR A 232 -6.01 18.58 -0.43
C TYR A 232 -6.22 17.81 0.89
N ARG A 233 -5.86 16.52 0.85
CA ARG A 233 -5.97 15.52 1.92
C ARG A 233 -4.65 14.75 2.10
N PRO A 234 -3.61 15.38 2.68
CA PRO A 234 -2.36 14.68 2.98
C PRO A 234 -2.56 13.48 3.92
N ASP A 235 -3.56 13.55 4.82
CA ASP A 235 -3.97 12.43 5.66
C ASP A 235 -4.45 11.23 4.83
N TRP A 236 -5.29 11.44 3.81
CA TRP A 236 -5.72 10.37 2.91
C TRP A 236 -4.56 9.77 2.11
N MET A 237 -3.67 10.62 1.61
CA MET A 237 -2.48 10.18 0.88
C MET A 237 -1.66 9.19 1.72
N HIS A 238 -1.29 9.58 2.95
CA HIS A 238 -0.52 8.72 3.83
C HIS A 238 -1.29 7.44 4.19
N ILE A 239 -2.58 7.54 4.53
CA ILE A 239 -3.42 6.37 4.85
C ILE A 239 -3.46 5.38 3.67
N ILE A 240 -3.70 5.84 2.44
CA ILE A 240 -3.77 4.93 1.27
C ILE A 240 -2.41 4.29 1.00
N ARG A 241 -1.30 5.01 1.16
CA ARG A 241 0.04 4.45 1.00
C ARG A 241 0.34 3.38 2.05
N SER A 242 0.12 3.70 3.32
CA SER A 242 0.28 2.74 4.42
C SER A 242 -0.63 1.53 4.28
N GLN A 243 -1.84 1.69 3.73
CA GLN A 243 -2.72 0.56 3.43
C GLN A 243 -2.11 -0.37 2.38
N ALA A 244 -1.46 0.16 1.33
CA ALA A 244 -0.76 -0.67 0.35
C ALA A 244 0.38 -1.47 1.01
N PHE A 245 1.13 -0.84 1.90
CA PHE A 245 2.20 -1.48 2.67
C PHE A 245 1.67 -2.56 3.62
N ALA A 246 0.61 -2.27 4.36
CA ALA A 246 -0.05 -3.25 5.22
C ALA A 246 -0.61 -4.45 4.43
N ASN A 247 -1.13 -4.21 3.22
CA ASN A 247 -1.60 -5.28 2.33
C ASN A 247 -0.45 -6.19 1.86
N LEU A 248 0.70 -5.61 1.48
CA LEU A 248 1.90 -6.38 1.15
C LEU A 248 2.39 -7.20 2.35
N TRP A 249 2.42 -6.59 3.54
CA TRP A 249 2.79 -7.30 4.78
C TRP A 249 1.88 -8.50 5.02
N MET A 250 0.56 -8.34 4.91
CA MET A 250 -0.39 -9.44 5.09
C MET A 250 -0.21 -10.56 4.04
N LYS A 251 0.25 -10.24 2.83
CA LYS A 251 0.61 -11.25 1.81
C LYS A 251 1.90 -11.97 2.17
N ALA A 252 2.91 -11.27 2.68
CA ALA A 252 4.13 -11.89 3.21
C ALA A 252 3.80 -12.85 4.36
N TYR A 253 2.95 -12.42 5.30
CA TYR A 253 2.49 -13.29 6.37
C TYR A 253 1.71 -14.51 5.84
N LYS A 254 0.79 -14.33 4.88
CA LYS A 254 0.09 -15.46 4.26
C LYS A 254 1.07 -16.46 3.63
N ALA A 255 2.07 -15.97 2.90
CA ALA A 255 3.10 -16.82 2.32
C ALA A 255 3.81 -17.65 3.40
N HIS A 256 4.24 -17.00 4.48
CA HIS A 256 4.87 -17.66 5.62
C HIS A 256 3.96 -18.70 6.31
N ASP A 257 2.70 -18.33 6.58
CA ASP A 257 1.71 -19.17 7.26
C ASP A 257 1.37 -20.44 6.45
N GLU A 258 1.41 -20.34 5.12
CA GLU A 258 1.20 -21.47 4.19
C GLU A 258 2.51 -22.21 3.85
N GLY A 259 3.60 -21.95 4.58
CA GLY A 259 4.85 -22.71 4.50
C GLY A 259 5.87 -22.23 3.47
N LEU A 260 5.65 -21.09 2.80
CA LEU A 260 6.66 -20.48 1.95
C LEU A 260 7.69 -19.73 2.78
N ALA A 261 8.97 -19.83 2.43
CA ALA A 261 9.99 -18.98 3.04
C ALA A 261 9.98 -17.60 2.38
N VAL A 262 9.58 -16.57 3.14
CA VAL A 262 9.62 -15.18 2.69
C VAL A 262 11.07 -14.70 2.69
N VAL A 263 11.60 -14.35 1.52
CA VAL A 263 13.00 -13.91 1.35
C VAL A 263 13.13 -12.40 1.43
N ARG A 264 12.18 -11.67 0.84
CA ARG A 264 12.25 -10.21 0.73
C ARG A 264 10.86 -9.62 0.53
N ALA A 265 10.62 -8.46 1.14
CA ALA A 265 9.43 -7.65 0.91
C ALA A 265 9.86 -6.19 0.74
N MET A 266 9.57 -5.60 -0.42
CA MET A 266 10.04 -4.27 -0.76
C MET A 266 8.98 -3.43 -1.47
N GLY A 267 9.02 -2.13 -1.21
CA GLY A 267 8.18 -1.19 -1.94
C GLY A 267 6.70 -1.40 -1.63
N THR A 268 5.86 -1.34 -2.65
CA THR A 268 4.40 -1.45 -2.54
C THR A 268 3.85 -2.82 -2.92
N ASP A 269 4.62 -3.59 -3.66
CA ASP A 269 4.12 -4.68 -4.49
C ASP A 269 5.13 -5.82 -4.73
N GLU A 270 6.34 -5.78 -4.18
CA GLU A 270 7.36 -6.79 -4.45
C GLU A 270 7.53 -7.76 -3.27
N LEU A 271 7.33 -9.06 -3.52
CA LEU A 271 7.44 -10.14 -2.54
C LEU A 271 8.26 -11.30 -3.13
N HIS A 272 9.36 -11.68 -2.47
CA HIS A 272 10.20 -12.78 -2.89
C HIS A 272 9.99 -13.98 -1.97
N VAL A 273 9.80 -15.15 -2.56
CA VAL A 273 9.50 -16.39 -1.83
C VAL A 273 10.29 -17.57 -2.37
N ILE A 274 10.56 -18.54 -1.49
CA ILE A 274 11.01 -19.89 -1.82
C ILE A 274 9.87 -20.86 -1.51
N GLY A 275 9.64 -21.83 -2.41
CA GLY A 275 8.58 -22.84 -2.30
C GLY A 275 7.48 -22.70 -3.35
N ASP A 276 6.45 -23.56 -3.27
CA ASP A 276 5.33 -23.59 -4.23
C ASP A 276 4.35 -22.43 -4.00
N TRP A 277 4.70 -21.26 -4.53
CA TRP A 277 3.86 -20.06 -4.39
C TRP A 277 2.51 -20.17 -5.11
N ARG A 278 2.38 -21.04 -6.12
CA ARG A 278 1.13 -21.22 -6.87
C ARG A 278 0.06 -21.94 -6.06
N GLY A 279 0.46 -22.73 -5.06
CA GLY A 279 -0.45 -23.26 -4.04
C GLY A 279 -1.05 -22.17 -3.14
N VAL A 280 -0.41 -21.01 -3.03
CA VAL A 280 -0.79 -19.92 -2.10
C VAL A 280 -1.47 -18.75 -2.80
N PHE A 281 -1.02 -18.40 -4.00
CA PHE A 281 -1.51 -17.26 -4.78
C PHE A 281 -1.95 -17.68 -6.18
N ALA A 282 -3.08 -17.13 -6.62
CA ALA A 282 -3.50 -17.24 -8.01
C ALA A 282 -2.56 -16.42 -8.91
N GLU A 283 -2.06 -17.06 -9.96
CA GLU A 283 -1.25 -16.42 -11.00
C GLU A 283 -2.13 -15.64 -11.98
N GLY A 284 -1.74 -14.41 -12.28
CA GLY A 284 -2.42 -13.58 -13.26
C GLY A 284 -2.18 -12.09 -13.09
N ARG A 285 -3.06 -11.29 -13.70
CA ARG A 285 -2.96 -9.82 -13.74
C ARG A 285 -4.12 -9.12 -13.03
N GLY A 286 -5.13 -9.85 -12.58
CA GLY A 286 -6.23 -9.34 -11.77
C GLY A 286 -5.76 -8.78 -10.42
N VAL A 287 -6.58 -7.92 -9.80
CA VAL A 287 -6.20 -7.18 -8.58
C VAL A 287 -5.90 -8.09 -7.38
N THR A 288 -6.45 -9.31 -7.35
CA THR A 288 -6.19 -10.31 -6.30
C THR A 288 -5.06 -11.28 -6.64
N GLU A 289 -4.63 -11.29 -7.91
CA GLU A 289 -3.64 -12.22 -8.46
C GLU A 289 -2.22 -11.62 -8.36
N VAL A 290 -1.22 -12.48 -8.54
CA VAL A 290 0.20 -12.09 -8.58
C VAL A 290 0.82 -12.57 -9.88
N LYS A 291 1.90 -11.92 -10.32
CA LYS A 291 2.67 -12.38 -11.48
C LYS A 291 4.14 -12.56 -11.12
N VAL A 292 4.81 -13.46 -11.82
CA VAL A 292 6.26 -13.59 -11.73
C VAL A 292 6.90 -12.33 -12.33
N LYS A 293 7.79 -11.72 -11.57
CA LYS A 293 8.64 -10.61 -12.01
C LYS A 293 10.00 -11.13 -12.47
N ASP A 294 10.58 -12.04 -11.69
CA ASP A 294 11.90 -12.62 -11.93
C ASP A 294 12.06 -13.92 -11.12
N THR A 295 13.05 -14.73 -11.49
CA THR A 295 13.47 -15.92 -10.77
C THR A 295 15.00 -15.96 -10.70
N TYR A 296 15.55 -16.23 -9.52
CA TYR A 296 16.99 -16.32 -9.32
C TYR A 296 17.35 -17.35 -8.25
N THR A 297 18.57 -17.87 -8.34
CA THR A 297 19.09 -18.82 -7.36
C THR A 297 19.79 -18.11 -6.22
N ALA A 298 19.58 -18.55 -4.98
CA ALA A 298 20.25 -18.03 -3.79
C ALA A 298 20.48 -19.13 -2.76
N GLY A 299 21.54 -18.98 -1.96
CA GLY A 299 21.98 -19.97 -0.98
C GLY A 299 23.45 -20.32 -1.15
N VAL A 300 23.99 -21.09 -0.20
CA VAL A 300 25.35 -21.62 -0.28
C VAL A 300 25.25 -23.11 -0.02
N ASP A 301 25.93 -23.92 -0.83
CA ASP A 301 26.13 -25.32 -0.48
C ASP A 301 26.89 -25.38 0.84
N ALA A 302 26.32 -26.10 1.81
CA ALA A 302 27.08 -26.55 2.97
C ALA A 302 28.11 -27.58 2.46
N VAL A 303 29.24 -27.10 1.94
CA VAL A 303 30.38 -27.97 1.67
C VAL A 303 30.85 -28.50 3.01
N VAL A 304 30.50 -29.76 3.26
CA VAL A 304 31.12 -30.59 4.29
C VAL A 304 32.59 -30.73 3.90
N ALA A 305 33.45 -29.88 4.46
CA ALA A 305 34.84 -30.23 4.76
C ALA A 305 34.85 -30.50 6.27
N GLY A 306 34.59 -31.71 6.76
CA GLY A 306 35.23 -32.94 6.31
C GLY A 306 36.69 -32.86 6.72
N GLU A 307 36.94 -32.91 8.04
CA GLU A 307 38.25 -33.18 8.60
C GLU A 307 38.80 -34.48 8.00
N GLU A 308 39.87 -34.39 7.22
CA GLU A 308 40.80 -35.48 6.98
C GLU A 308 42.23 -34.94 7.11
N GLY A 309 42.96 -35.39 8.13
CA GLY A 309 44.42 -35.21 8.27
C GLY A 309 44.90 -34.72 9.62
#